data_AF-A0A2N2C4X6-F1
#
_entry.id   AF-A0A2N2C4X6-F1
#
_cell.length_a   1.000
_cell.length_b   1.000
_cell.length_c   1.000
_cell.angle_alpha   90.00
_cell.angle_beta   90.00
_cell.angle_gamma   90.00
#
_symmetry.space_group_name_H-M   'P 1'
#
loop_
_entity.id
_entity.type
_entity.pdbx_description
1 polymer ?
#
loop_
_entity_poly.entity_id
_entity_poly.type
_entity_poly.pdbx_seq_one_letter_code
_entity_poly.pdbx_strand_id
1 'polypeptide(L)' 'MKIAYETICNAVKGNPEAMEEILAAYQPYISTIAAIRPPDANGSRRSRLDHDAAQVLRKKLIEEIPKWKEICK' A
#
# COMPACT_ATOMS: atom_id res chain seq x y z
N MET A 1 -7.74 1.29 11.25
CA MET A 1 -6.63 2.21 10.96
C MET A 1 -7.20 3.53 10.48
N LYS A 2 -6.70 4.67 10.95
CA LYS A 2 -7.22 5.99 10.62
C LYS A 2 -6.06 6.88 10.16
N ILE A 3 -6.04 7.22 8.88
CA ILE A 3 -5.13 8.22 8.33
C ILE A 3 -5.85 9.57 8.46
N ALA A 4 -5.16 10.60 8.96
CA ALA A 4 -5.73 11.93 9.03
C ALA A 4 -5.95 12.50 7.62
N TYR A 5 -7.03 13.26 7.45
CA TYR A 5 -7.30 13.95 6.18
C TYR A 5 -6.14 14.87 5.78
N GLU A 6 -5.53 15.54 6.76
CA GLU A 6 -4.36 16.39 6.57
C GLU A 6 -3.16 15.62 6.00
N THR A 7 -2.90 14.40 6.49
CA THR A 7 -1.85 13.51 5.95
C THR A 7 -2.11 13.19 4.48
N ILE A 8 -3.36 12.89 4.11
CA ILE A 8 -3.74 12.62 2.71
C ILE A 8 -3.45 13.86 1.86
N CYS A 9 -3.87 15.05 2.31
CA CYS A 9 -3.66 16.27 1.53
C CYS A 9 -2.21 16.73 1.46
N ASN A 10 -1.42 16.49 2.50
CA ASN A 10 0.02 16.73 2.46
C ASN A 10 0.70 15.78 1.46
N ALA A 11 0.31 14.50 1.43
CA ALA A 11 0.83 13.54 0.45
C ALA A 11 0.43 13.89 -1.00
N VAL A 12 -0.81 14.35 -1.23
CA VAL A 12 -1.27 14.86 -2.54
C VAL A 12 -0.42 16.04 -3.01
N LYS A 13 0.00 16.91 -2.07
CA LYS A 13 0.90 18.05 -2.34
C LYS A 13 2.38 17.67 -2.48
N GLY A 14 2.72 16.38 -2.37
CA GLY A 14 4.08 15.88 -2.54
C GLY A 14 4.92 15.85 -1.27
N ASN A 15 4.32 15.94 -0.08
CA ASN A 15 5.06 15.78 1.17
C ASN A 15 5.50 14.30 1.33
N PRO A 16 6.82 14.02 1.42
CA PRO A 16 7.34 12.67 1.49
C PRO A 16 7.04 11.96 2.82
N GLU A 17 7.06 12.67 3.95
CA GLU A 17 6.72 12.10 5.27
C GLU A 17 5.26 11.66 5.32
N ALA A 18 4.37 12.48 4.77
CA ALA A 18 2.95 12.15 4.66
C ALA A 18 2.70 10.95 3.72
N MET A 19 3.48 10.84 2.63
CA MET A 19 3.44 9.68 1.75
C MET A 19 3.90 8.42 2.48
N GLU A 20 5.00 8.49 3.24
CA GLU A 20 5.49 7.37 4.04
C GLU A 20 4.48 6.92 5.09
N GLU A 21 3.81 7.86 5.76
CA GLU A 21 2.74 7.55 6.72
C GLU A 21 1.60 6.78 6.05
N ILE A 22 1.16 7.20 4.87
CA ILE A 22 0.13 6.48 4.09
C ILE A 22 0.64 5.09 3.69
N LEU A 23 1.87 4.95 3.22
CA LEU A 23 2.43 3.66 2.83
C LEU A 23 2.55 2.69 4.01
N ALA A 24 3.01 3.18 5.17
CA ALA A 24 3.10 2.38 6.40
C ALA A 24 1.71 1.92 6.85
N ALA A 25 0.73 2.80 6.73
CA ALA A 25 -0.65 2.52 7.02
C ALA A 25 -1.20 1.42 6.05
N TYR A 26 -0.95 1.53 4.74
CA TYR A 26 -1.41 0.54 3.76
C TYR A 26 -0.61 -0.77 3.75
N GLN A 27 0.53 -0.84 4.44
CA GLN A 27 1.42 -2.01 4.44
C GLN A 27 0.69 -3.35 4.72
N PRO A 28 -0.19 -3.48 5.74
CA PRO A 28 -0.89 -4.75 6.00
C PRO A 28 -1.81 -5.16 4.85
N TYR A 29 -2.46 -4.19 4.18
CA TYR A 29 -3.32 -4.45 3.02
C TYR A 29 -2.50 -4.87 1.82
N ILE A 30 -1.38 -4.17 1.55
CA ILE A 30 -0.44 -4.53 0.47
C ILE A 30 0.08 -5.95 0.69
N SER A 31 0.50 -6.28 1.92
CA SER A 31 0.97 -7.62 2.26
C SER A 31 -0.11 -8.69 2.13
N THR A 32 -1.37 -8.36 2.42
CA THR A 32 -2.50 -9.28 2.26
C THR A 32 -2.81 -9.56 0.79
N ILE A 33 -2.79 -8.53 -0.06
CA ILE A 33 -3.07 -8.67 -1.50
C ILE A 33 -1.90 -9.39 -2.21
N ALA A 34 -0.66 -9.08 -1.81
CA ALA A 34 0.53 -9.71 -2.36
C ALA A 34 0.81 -11.10 -1.76
N ALA A 35 -0.04 -11.61 -0.87
CA ALA A 35 0.12 -12.95 -0.32
C ALA A 35 -0.30 -14.02 -1.34
N ILE A 36 0.65 -14.83 -1.79
CA ILE A 36 0.41 -16.02 -2.59
C ILE A 36 0.20 -17.23 -1.69
N ARG A 37 -0.73 -18.11 -2.08
CA ARG A 37 -0.95 -19.42 -1.45
C ARG A 37 -0.54 -20.53 -2.41
N PRO A 38 0.76 -20.77 -2.63
CA PRO A 38 1.18 -21.93 -3.40
C PRO A 38 0.77 -23.21 -2.63
N PRO A 39 0.23 -24.23 -3.31
CA PRO A 39 0.11 -25.55 -2.72
C PRO A 39 1.53 -26.06 -2.45
N ASP A 40 1.83 -26.43 -1.20
CA ASP A 40 3.05 -27.17 -0.93
C ASP A 40 2.86 -28.66 -1.31
N ALA A 41 3.98 -29.37 -1.49
CA ALA A 41 3.98 -30.79 -1.86
C ALA A 41 3.36 -31.72 -0.80
N ASN A 42 3.09 -31.21 0.40
CA ASN A 42 2.55 -31.93 1.56
C ASN A 42 1.10 -31.51 1.89
N GLY A 43 0.44 -30.71 1.05
CA GLY A 43 -0.93 -30.22 1.25
C GLY A 43 -1.09 -29.07 2.27
N SER A 44 -0.02 -28.55 2.86
CA SER A 44 -0.09 -27.41 3.79
C SER A 44 -0.01 -26.07 3.05
N ARG A 45 -0.96 -25.18 3.34
CA ARG A 45 -1.04 -23.86 2.70
C ARG A 45 -0.23 -22.85 3.51
N ARG A 46 1.07 -22.73 3.24
CA ARG A 46 1.84 -21.60 3.79
C ARG A 46 1.69 -20.38 2.90
N SER A 47 1.16 -19.30 3.47
CA SER A 47 1.06 -18.01 2.80
C SER A 47 2.48 -17.44 2.66
N ARG A 48 2.93 -17.19 1.42
CA ARG A 48 4.20 -16.52 1.15
C ARG A 48 3.90 -15.12 0.60
N LEU A 49 4.65 -14.12 1.04
CA LEU A 49 4.56 -12.79 0.46
C LEU A 49 5.29 -12.79 -0.89
N ASP A 50 4.59 -12.40 -1.95
CA ASP A 50 5.21 -12.03 -3.22
C ASP A 50 5.73 -10.59 -3.10
N HIS A 51 7.05 -10.47 -2.98
CA HIS A 51 7.71 -9.18 -2.79
C HIS A 51 7.61 -8.28 -4.03
N ASP A 52 7.55 -8.87 -5.22
CA ASP A 52 7.44 -8.12 -6.47
C ASP A 52 6.03 -7.53 -6.59
N ALA A 53 5.00 -8.34 -6.29
CA ALA A 53 3.63 -7.87 -6.22
C ALA A 53 3.44 -6.76 -5.17
N ALA A 54 4.07 -6.91 -3.99
CA ALA A 54 4.03 -5.88 -2.95
C ALA A 54 4.68 -4.56 -3.40
N GLN A 55 5.82 -4.62 -4.10
CA GLN A 55 6.48 -3.44 -4.65
C GLN A 55 5.64 -2.75 -5.73
N VAL A 56 5.00 -3.52 -6.62
CA VAL A 56 4.12 -2.96 -7.67
C VAL A 56 2.93 -2.23 -7.04
N LEU A 57 2.30 -2.81 -6.00
CA LEU A 57 1.20 -2.18 -5.29
C LEU A 57 1.64 -0.89 -4.59
N ARG A 58 2.81 -0.89 -3.94
CA ARG A 58 3.40 0.30 -3.31
C ARG A 58 3.66 1.41 -4.32
N LYS A 59 4.25 1.07 -5.48
CA LYS A 59 4.52 2.02 -6.57
C LYS A 59 3.22 2.63 -7.11
N LYS A 60 2.21 1.79 -7.37
CA LYS A 60 0.91 2.25 -7.86
C LYS A 60 0.24 3.22 -6.88
N LEU A 61 0.35 2.97 -5.58
CA LEU A 61 -0.20 3.87 -4.56
C LEU A 61 0.49 5.24 -4.58
N ILE A 62 1.83 5.27 -4.70
CA ILE A 62 2.61 6.52 -4.84
C ILE A 62 2.19 7.30 -6.09
N GLU A 63 1.93 6.62 -7.21
CA GLU A 63 1.53 7.26 -8.47
C GLU A 63 0.09 7.79 -8.46
N GLU A 64 -0.81 7.15 -7.72
CA GLU A 64 -2.24 7.51 -7.68
C GLU A 64 -2.54 8.64 -6.69
N ILE A 65 -1.89 8.68 -5.52
CA ILE A 65 -2.18 9.69 -4.47
C ILE A 65 -2.12 11.14 -4.99
N PRO A 66 -1.09 11.57 -5.75
CA PRO A 66 -1.03 12.94 -6.28
C PRO A 66 -2.17 13.32 -7.24
N LYS A 67 -2.91 12.34 -7.77
CA LYS A 67 -4.06 12.57 -8.66
C LYS A 67 -5.34 12.88 -7.89
N TRP A 68 -5.38 12.64 -6.57
CA TRP A 68 -6.55 12.85 -5.72
C TRP A 68 -6.80 14.33 -5.36
N LYS A 69 -6.44 15.26 -6.24
CA LYS A 69 -6.53 16.71 -6.01
C LYS A 69 -7.94 17.17 -5.66
N GLU A 70 -8.95 16.49 -6.19
CA GLU A 70 -10.36 16.75 -5.93
C GLU A 70 -10.78 16.46 -4.48
N ILE A 71 -10.03 15.61 -3.77
CA ILE A 71 -10.28 15.28 -2.36
C ILE A 71 -9.77 16.40 -1.43
N CYS A 72 -8.79 17.18 -1.88
CA CYS A 72 -8.10 18.21 -1.11
C CYS A 72 -8.46 19.64 -1.53
N LYS A 73 -9.69 19.82 -2.01
CA LYS A 73 -10.29 21.11 -2.34
C LYS A 73 -10.83 21.83 -1.12
#